data_AF-A0A7S7FZA9-F1
#
_entry.id   AF-A0A7S7FZA9-F1
#
_cell.length_a   1.000
_cell.length_b   1.000
_cell.length_c   1.000
_cell.angle_alpha   90.00
_cell.angle_beta   90.00
_cell.angle_gamma   90.00
#
_symmetry.space_group_name_H-M   'P 1'
#
loop_
_entity.id
_entity.type
_entity.pdbx_description
1 polymer ?
#
loop_
_entity_poly.entity_id
_entity_poly.type
_entity_poly.pdbx_seq_one_letter_code
_entity_poly.pdbx_strand_id
1 'polypeptide(L)'
;MNFTKLSDKSIYNNYPINNLTCVVYARYNKDKNLAISKEWYTISPKIVINSDLKIFSELILVFEHIDNDNPEFFLQPGQKINIITGNLFINKNISKEQGILLIDKFIHVSE
;
A
#
# COMPACT_ATOMS: atom_id res chain seq x y z
N MET A 1 10.48 -7.13 -1.13
CA MET A 1 9.38 -8.06 -1.49
C MET A 1 9.47 -8.35 -2.98
N ASN A 2 9.24 -9.58 -3.44
CA ASN A 2 9.39 -9.93 -4.86
C ASN A 2 8.02 -9.79 -5.57
N PHE A 3 7.84 -8.73 -6.35
CA PHE A 3 6.55 -8.28 -6.91
C PHE A 3 5.89 -9.28 -7.88
N THR A 4 6.70 -10.09 -8.54
CA THR A 4 6.24 -11.19 -9.40
C THR A 4 5.35 -12.21 -8.70
N LYS A 5 5.35 -12.27 -7.36
CA LYS A 5 4.47 -13.14 -6.58
C LYS A 5 3.09 -12.52 -6.28
N LEU A 6 2.93 -11.20 -6.38
CA LEU A 6 1.66 -10.53 -6.06
C LEU A 6 0.65 -10.59 -7.21
N SER A 7 1.12 -10.74 -8.45
CA SER A 7 0.26 -10.93 -9.63
C SER A 7 -0.32 -12.34 -9.75
N ASP A 8 0.06 -13.28 -8.87
CA ASP A 8 -0.45 -14.65 -8.88
C ASP A 8 -1.92 -14.69 -8.41
N LYS A 9 -2.82 -14.77 -9.38
CA LYS A 9 -4.28 -14.85 -9.16
C LYS A 9 -4.73 -16.11 -8.43
N SER A 10 -3.88 -17.13 -8.31
CA SER A 10 -4.20 -18.32 -7.51
C SER A 10 -4.16 -17.98 -6.01
N ILE A 11 -3.26 -17.08 -5.59
CA ILE A 11 -3.00 -16.71 -4.20
C ILE A 11 -3.70 -15.39 -3.81
N TYR A 12 -3.76 -14.44 -4.73
CA TYR A 12 -4.27 -13.09 -4.47
C TYR A 12 -5.53 -12.80 -5.26
N ASN A 13 -6.47 -12.12 -4.61
CA ASN A 13 -7.45 -11.32 -5.31
C ASN A 13 -6.82 -9.95 -5.61
N ASN A 14 -7.05 -9.43 -6.81
CA ASN A 14 -6.61 -8.11 -7.21
C ASN A 14 -7.82 -7.23 -7.51
N TYR A 15 -7.84 -6.03 -6.94
CA TYR A 15 -8.88 -5.03 -7.17
C TYR A 15 -8.25 -3.69 -7.58
N PRO A 16 -8.64 -3.12 -8.73
CA PRO A 16 -8.19 -1.79 -9.09
C PRO A 16 -8.77 -0.78 -8.10
N ILE A 17 -7.90 0.11 -7.61
CA ILE A 17 -8.25 1.18 -6.70
C ILE A 17 -8.08 2.51 -7.43
N ASN A 18 -9.18 3.27 -7.46
CA ASN A 18 -9.17 4.62 -7.98
C ASN A 18 -9.64 5.56 -6.87
N ASN A 19 -8.92 6.66 -6.68
CA ASN A 19 -9.28 7.73 -5.75
C ASN A 19 -9.47 7.25 -4.28
N LEU A 20 -8.37 6.84 -3.65
CA LEU A 20 -8.34 6.49 -2.23
C LEU A 20 -7.51 7.51 -1.45
N THR A 21 -8.16 8.23 -0.54
CA THR A 21 -7.47 9.11 0.41
C THR A 21 -7.04 8.31 1.65
N CYS A 22 -5.77 8.40 2.01
CA CYS A 22 -5.24 7.73 3.19
C CYS A 22 -4.12 8.54 3.87
N VAL A 23 -3.82 8.18 5.12
CA VAL A 23 -2.66 8.71 5.84
C VAL A 23 -1.58 7.65 5.80
N VAL A 24 -0.38 8.05 5.40
CA VAL A 24 0.76 7.14 5.26
C VAL A 24 1.58 7.11 6.53
N TYR A 25 1.97 5.92 6.96
CA TYR A 25 2.84 5.68 8.10
C TYR A 25 4.06 4.89 7.63
N ALA A 26 5.16 4.98 8.37
CA ALA A 26 6.35 4.20 8.10
C ALA A 26 6.76 3.41 9.35
N ARG A 27 7.17 2.16 9.17
CA ARG A 27 7.89 1.38 10.18
C ARG A 27 9.21 0.87 9.62
N TYR A 28 10.17 0.67 10.51
CA TYR A 28 11.49 0.16 10.17
C TYR A 28 11.61 -1.28 10.65
N ASN A 29 11.73 -2.20 9.70
CA ASN A 29 11.91 -3.62 9.97
C ASN A 29 13.40 -3.93 9.91
N LYS A 30 13.94 -4.47 11.01
CA LYS A 30 15.29 -5.04 11.03
C LYS A 30 15.21 -6.49 10.59
N ASP A 31 15.83 -6.79 9.46
CA ASP A 31 15.97 -8.18 9.03
C ASP A 31 17.05 -8.90 9.86
N LYS A 32 17.07 -10.24 9.83
CA LYS A 32 18.06 -11.09 10.52
C LYS A 32 19.51 -10.76 10.13
N ASN A 33 19.71 -10.12 8.97
CA ASN A 33 21.01 -9.67 8.47
C ASN A 33 21.34 -8.20 8.85
N LEU A 34 20.64 -7.59 9.81
CA LEU A 34 20.80 -6.20 10.26
C LEU A 34 20.47 -5.12 9.20
N ALA A 35 20.01 -5.52 8.01
CA ALA A 35 19.49 -4.59 7.02
C ALA A 35 18.19 -3.95 7.55
N ILE A 36 18.14 -2.62 7.55
CA ILE A 36 16.94 -1.86 7.89
C ILE A 36 16.15 -1.64 6.61
N SER A 37 14.92 -2.17 6.57
CA SER A 37 13.96 -1.89 5.50
C SER A 37 12.87 -0.96 6.02
N LYS A 38 12.55 0.07 5.25
CA LYS A 38 11.42 0.96 5.51
C LYS A 38 10.18 0.39 4.83
N GLU A 39 9.11 0.21 5.59
CA GLU A 39 7.83 -0.27 5.09
C GLU A 39 6.77 0.82 5.28
N TRP A 40 6.08 1.18 4.20
CA TRP A 40 4.98 2.12 4.23
C TRP A 40 3.67 1.39 4.45
N TYR A 41 2.77 1.98 5.23
CA TYR A 41 1.46 1.40 5.48
C TYR A 41 0.40 2.47 5.75
N THR A 42 -0.87 2.10 5.65
CA THR A 42 -2.02 2.89 6.12
C THR A 42 -2.89 2.04 7.02
N ILE A 43 -3.55 2.67 7.99
CA ILE A 43 -4.48 2.01 8.91
C ILE A 43 -5.93 2.35 8.57
N SER A 44 -6.84 1.40 8.81
CA SER A 44 -8.29 1.61 8.64
C SER A 44 -8.74 2.18 7.28
N PRO A 45 -8.09 1.88 6.13
CA PRO A 45 -8.58 2.39 4.86
C PRO A 45 -9.94 1.76 4.55
N LYS A 46 -10.85 2.61 4.07
CA LYS A 46 -12.21 2.22 3.67
C LYS A 46 -12.24 2.10 2.16
N ILE A 47 -12.52 0.91 1.65
CA ILE A 47 -12.46 0.61 0.21
C ILE A 47 -13.75 -0.12 -0.18
N VAL A 48 -14.39 0.36 -1.24
CA VAL A 48 -15.55 -0.32 -1.83
C VAL A 48 -15.06 -1.39 -2.78
N ILE A 49 -15.39 -2.66 -2.50
CA ILE A 49 -15.05 -3.81 -3.33
C ILE A 49 -16.34 -4.54 -3.67
N ASN A 50 -16.67 -4.67 -4.96
CA ASN A 50 -17.90 -5.33 -5.42
C ASN A 50 -19.18 -4.76 -4.79
N SER A 51 -19.24 -3.44 -4.56
CA SER A 51 -20.32 -2.71 -3.87
C SER A 51 -20.37 -2.87 -2.35
N ASP A 52 -19.49 -3.67 -1.76
CA ASP A 52 -19.37 -3.80 -0.30
C ASP A 52 -18.28 -2.88 0.23
N LEU A 53 -18.59 -2.11 1.26
CA LEU A 53 -17.60 -1.31 1.98
C LEU A 53 -16.78 -2.23 2.90
N LYS A 54 -15.48 -2.35 2.61
CA LYS A 54 -14.52 -3.06 3.46
C LYS A 54 -13.65 -2.07 4.21
N ILE A 55 -13.38 -2.39 5.47
CA ILE A 55 -12.47 -1.63 6.34
C ILE A 55 -11.29 -2.55 6.61
N PHE A 56 -10.08 -2.12 6.28
CA PHE A 56 -8.89 -2.94 6.52
C PHE A 56 -8.21 -2.53 7.81
N SER A 57 -7.72 -3.48 8.59
CA SER A 57 -6.90 -3.14 9.76
C SER A 57 -5.64 -2.35 9.37
N GLU A 58 -4.94 -2.82 8.34
CA GLU A 58 -3.70 -2.25 7.82
C GLU A 58 -3.55 -2.65 6.34
N LEU A 59 -3.07 -1.73 5.50
CA LEU A 59 -2.58 -2.04 4.16
C LEU A 59 -1.12 -1.62 4.02
N ILE A 60 -0.29 -2.50 3.50
CA ILE A 60 1.09 -2.18 3.12
C ILE A 60 1.05 -1.39 1.81
N LEU A 61 1.70 -0.25 1.77
CA LEU A 61 1.78 0.61 0.61
C LEU A 61 3.11 0.37 -0.12
N VAL A 62 3.02 0.14 -1.42
CA VAL A 62 4.18 0.04 -2.30
C VAL A 62 3.99 1.06 -3.40
N PHE A 63 5.01 1.85 -3.69
CA PHE A 63 4.96 2.85 -4.75
C PHE A 63 5.84 2.39 -5.91
N GLU A 64 5.28 2.25 -7.12
CA GLU A 64 6.04 1.74 -8.29
C GLU A 64 7.13 2.72 -8.78
N HIS A 65 6.87 4.03 -8.67
CA HIS A 65 7.71 5.06 -9.30
C HIS A 65 8.47 5.93 -8.29
N ILE A 66 8.60 5.49 -7.04
CA ILE A 66 9.56 6.14 -6.13
C ILE A 66 10.93 5.55 -6.44
N ASP A 67 11.67 6.24 -7.31
CA ASP A 67 13.07 5.94 -7.58
C ASP A 67 13.86 5.98 -6.27
N ASN A 68 14.59 4.91 -5.95
CA ASN A 68 15.54 4.91 -4.83
C ASN A 68 16.64 5.97 -4.99
N ASP A 69 16.86 6.43 -6.23
CA ASP A 69 17.91 7.39 -6.59
C ASP A 69 17.42 8.85 -6.68
N ASN A 70 16.11 9.12 -6.52
CA ASN A 70 15.53 10.46 -6.61
C ASN A 70 14.76 10.83 -5.33
N PRO A 71 15.46 11.31 -4.28
CA PRO A 71 14.94 11.46 -2.93
C PRO A 71 13.93 12.61 -2.73
N GLU A 72 13.56 13.38 -3.76
CA GLU A 72 12.66 14.53 -3.64
C GLU A 72 11.17 14.19 -3.47
N PHE A 73 10.77 12.92 -3.62
CA PHE A 73 9.45 12.45 -3.18
C PHE A 73 9.46 12.20 -1.66
N PHE A 74 9.52 13.28 -0.88
CA PHE A 74 9.47 13.21 0.58
C PHE A 74 8.05 12.87 1.05
N LEU A 75 7.62 11.62 0.83
CA LEU A 75 6.54 11.05 1.61
C LEU A 75 6.97 11.13 3.08
N GLN A 76 6.20 11.84 3.90
CA GLN A 76 6.46 11.95 5.34
C GLN A 76 5.47 11.05 6.10
N PRO A 77 5.91 10.34 7.15
CA PRO A 77 4.98 9.66 8.05
C PRO A 77 3.96 10.66 8.60
N GLY A 78 2.69 10.27 8.63
CA GLY A 78 1.56 11.13 8.99
C GLY A 78 1.00 11.95 7.83
N GLN A 79 1.63 11.94 6.66
CA GLN A 79 1.17 12.71 5.52
C GLN A 79 -0.10 12.11 4.91
N LYS A 80 -1.06 12.98 4.56
CA LYS A 80 -2.26 12.60 3.84
C LYS A 80 -1.99 12.62 2.34
N ILE A 81 -2.28 11.51 1.68
CA ILE A 81 -2.19 11.39 0.22
C ILE A 81 -3.53 10.99 -0.36
N ASN A 82 -3.73 11.32 -1.63
CA ASN A 82 -4.80 10.77 -2.43
C ASN A 82 -4.20 9.89 -3.52
N ILE A 83 -4.46 8.60 -3.43
CA ILE A 83 -4.06 7.59 -4.41
C ILE A 83 -5.00 7.72 -5.60
N ILE A 84 -4.47 8.16 -6.73
CA ILE A 84 -5.24 8.37 -7.96
C ILE A 84 -5.51 7.03 -8.63
N THR A 85 -4.48 6.19 -8.75
CA THR A 85 -4.56 4.83 -9.31
C THR A 85 -3.64 3.89 -8.57
N GLY A 86 -4.10 2.66 -8.38
CA GLY A 86 -3.32 1.57 -7.82
C GLY A 86 -4.05 0.23 -7.88
N ASN A 87 -3.42 -0.82 -7.37
CA ASN A 87 -3.94 -2.17 -7.35
C ASN A 87 -3.84 -2.77 -5.93
N LEU A 88 -4.98 -3.19 -5.38
CA LEU A 88 -5.08 -3.83 -4.09
C LEU A 88 -5.00 -5.34 -4.23
N PHE A 89 -3.99 -5.93 -3.60
CA PHE A 89 -3.76 -7.37 -3.51
C PHE A 89 -4.17 -7.88 -2.12
N ILE A 90 -5.17 -8.76 -2.08
CA ILE A 90 -5.63 -9.41 -0.84
C ILE A 90 -5.28 -10.89 -0.92
N ASN A 91 -4.52 -11.38 0.05
CA ASN A 91 -4.15 -12.80 0.12
C ASN A 91 -5.39 -13.63 0.49
N LYS A 92 -5.76 -14.61 -0.34
CA LYS A 92 -6.93 -15.47 -0.11
C LYS A 92 -6.77 -16.37 1.12
N ASN A 93 -5.54 -16.66 1.53
CA ASN A 93 -5.22 -17.60 2.60
C ASN A 93 -5.04 -16.95 3.97
N ILE A 94 -5.09 -15.61 4.06
CA ILE A 94 -4.93 -14.88 5.31
C ILE A 94 -6.31 -14.31 5.67
N SER A 95 -6.83 -14.71 6.84
CA SER A 95 -8.13 -14.26 7.35
C SER A 95 -8.12 -12.82 7.88
N LYS A 96 -6.94 -12.23 8.07
CA LYS A 96 -6.81 -10.83 8.48
C LYS A 96 -7.05 -9.93 7.29
N GLU A 97 -7.78 -8.84 7.52
CA GLU A 97 -7.99 -7.73 6.59
C GLU A 97 -6.69 -6.94 6.43
N GLN A 98 -5.69 -7.61 5.89
CA GLN A 98 -4.37 -7.13 5.56
C GLN A 98 -4.17 -7.36 4.06
N GLY A 99 -3.58 -6.39 3.39
CA GLY A 99 -3.36 -6.42 1.95
C GLY A 99 -2.19 -5.54 1.56
N ILE A 100 -1.81 -5.65 0.30
CA ILE A 100 -0.76 -4.83 -0.30
C ILE A 100 -1.42 -3.95 -1.34
N LEU A 101 -1.26 -2.64 -1.22
CA LEU A 101 -1.72 -1.67 -2.18
C LEU A 101 -0.50 -1.17 -2.97
N LEU A 102 -0.44 -1.59 -4.22
CA LEU A 102 0.51 -1.06 -5.20
C LEU A 102 -0.03 0.27 -5.72
N ILE A 103 0.77 1.32 -5.62
CA ILE A 103 0.41 2.69 -5.94
C ILE A 103 1.18 3.09 -7.19
N ASP A 104 0.43 3.32 -8.24
CA ASP A 104 0.97 3.73 -9.54
C ASP A 104 1.04 5.27 -9.57
N LYS A 105 -0.01 5.94 -9.06
CA LYS A 105 -0.08 7.41 -9.03
C LYS A 105 -0.78 7.91 -7.79
N PHE A 106 -0.23 8.95 -7.18
CA PHE A 106 -0.84 9.66 -6.05
C PHE A 106 -0.51 11.15 -6.10
N ILE A 107 -1.24 11.93 -5.31
CA ILE A 107 -0.99 13.34 -5.05
C ILE A 107 -0.97 13.60 -3.54
N HIS A 108 -0.24 14.63 -3.13
CA HIS A 108 -0.33 15.13 -1.76
C HIS A 108 -1.67 15.86 -1.59
N VAL A 109 -2.34 15.61 -0.47
CA VAL A 109 -3.51 16.40 -0.08
C VAL A 109 -2.99 17.57 0.72
N SER A 110 -2.97 18.76 0.13
CA SER A 110 -2.76 20.02 0.86
C SER A 110 -3.88 20.18 1.90
N GLU A 111 -3.54 20.68 3.09
CA GLU A 111 -4.54 21.15 4.05
C GLU A 111 -5.32 22.35 3.51
#